data_AF-A0A1B9L1U5-F1
#
_entry.id   AF-A0A1B9L1U5-F1
#
_cell.length_a   1.000
_cell.length_b   1.000
_cell.length_c   1.000
_cell.angle_alpha   90.00
_cell.angle_beta   90.00
_cell.angle_gamma   90.00
#
_symmetry.space_group_name_H-M   'P 1'
#
loop_
_entity.id
_entity.type
_entity.pdbx_description
1 polymer ?
#
loop_
_entity_poly.entity_id
_entity_poly.type
_entity_poly.pdbx_seq_one_letter_code
_entity_poly.pdbx_strand_id
1 'polypeptide(L)'
;MKKNATVITIADTKGGSTKSTTAVNIAAFIAHSGLKTLLLDFDLEQPTACSYFPLQKEAPYGVYEFLIMHETDLDKLISETTTQKLDVMSSNSVRQEIVSHLNASADGIIRLKSCLKLLKSEYDVIVIDTVGTIDPTVNMAVLASDVVLSPLDPSMPGVREYLRGTISNLFRSLIPFTDYGIELPLVYTFFNRVEENNDCRRIKELFNQQIKSLPPLPFQITVLDKDIKKKNSYKVAASLGIAAFQHYTEPTNKVAHPYKITKAQAQSIKDDIYYLCQHLLPGYKSQFDAFMKTEIAH
;
A
#
# COMPACT_ATOMS: atom_id res chain seq x y z
N MET A 1 -25.85 3.94 -8.56
CA MET A 1 -24.87 4.89 -7.97
C MET A 1 -23.61 4.82 -8.80
N LYS A 2 -23.00 5.95 -9.19
CA LYS A 2 -21.67 5.92 -9.82
C LYS A 2 -20.70 5.28 -8.83
N LYS A 3 -19.92 4.30 -9.27
CA LYS A 3 -18.79 3.80 -8.48
C LYS A 3 -17.84 4.97 -8.21
N ASN A 4 -17.33 5.03 -6.99
CA ASN A 4 -16.33 5.99 -6.57
C ASN A 4 -15.29 5.23 -5.76
N ALA A 5 -14.19 4.85 -6.41
CA ALA A 5 -13.17 4.04 -5.77
C ALA A 5 -12.61 4.72 -4.52
N THR A 6 -12.39 3.93 -3.47
CA THR A 6 -11.59 4.35 -2.31
C THR A 6 -10.11 4.21 -2.64
N VAL A 7 -9.34 5.28 -2.43
CA VAL A 7 -7.91 5.34 -2.72
C VAL A 7 -7.13 5.16 -1.42
N ILE A 8 -6.28 4.15 -1.38
CA ILE A 8 -5.43 3.81 -0.24
C ILE A 8 -3.98 3.97 -0.67
N THR A 9 -3.24 4.87 -0.03
CA THR A 9 -1.79 4.97 -0.21
C THR A 9 -1.06 4.25 0.91
N ILE A 10 -0.07 3.44 0.56
CA ILE A 10 0.89 2.89 1.51
C ILE A 10 2.11 3.80 1.53
N ALA A 11 2.32 4.54 2.62
CA ALA A 11 3.39 5.54 2.73
C ALA A 11 4.22 5.36 4.01
N ASP A 12 5.54 5.45 3.89
CA ASP A 12 6.52 5.55 4.98
C ASP A 12 7.76 6.25 4.41
N THR A 13 8.32 7.18 5.17
CA THR A 13 9.48 7.99 4.77
C THR A 13 10.81 7.26 4.91
N LYS A 14 10.81 6.06 5.48
CA LYS A 14 11.98 5.18 5.57
C LYS A 14 12.10 4.26 4.34
N GLY A 15 13.28 4.18 3.74
CA GLY A 15 13.62 3.16 2.74
C GLY A 15 13.70 1.74 3.33
N GLY A 16 13.33 0.71 2.56
CA GLY A 16 13.25 -0.68 3.06
C GLY A 16 12.10 -0.93 4.06
N SER A 17 11.15 0.00 4.11
CA SER A 17 9.84 -0.18 4.73
C SER A 17 9.04 -1.18 3.92
N THR A 18 8.27 -2.02 4.60
CA THR A 18 7.48 -3.14 4.04
C THR A 18 6.30 -2.67 3.17
N LYS A 19 6.40 -1.53 2.50
CA LYS A 19 5.31 -0.85 1.78
C LYS A 19 4.81 -1.70 0.63
N SER A 20 5.67 -2.06 -0.33
CA SER A 20 5.30 -2.87 -1.49
C SER A 20 4.72 -4.23 -1.07
N THR A 21 5.35 -4.90 -0.10
CA THR A 21 4.81 -6.15 0.46
C THR A 21 3.42 -5.95 1.07
N THR A 22 3.18 -4.83 1.76
CA THR A 22 1.86 -4.52 2.35
C THR A 22 0.85 -4.17 1.27
N ALA A 23 1.23 -3.32 0.31
CA ALA A 23 0.40 -2.88 -0.82
C ALA A 23 -0.08 -4.06 -1.65
N VAL A 24 0.84 -4.92 -2.08
CA VAL A 24 0.57 -6.14 -2.84
C VAL A 24 -0.41 -7.05 -2.09
N ASN A 25 -0.15 -7.33 -0.81
CA ASN A 25 -0.98 -8.25 -0.06
C ASN A 25 -2.37 -7.69 0.26
N ILE A 26 -2.48 -6.38 0.52
CA ILE A 26 -3.77 -5.70 0.68
C ILE A 26 -4.54 -5.72 -0.65
N ALA A 27 -3.91 -5.34 -1.77
CA ALA A 27 -4.54 -5.32 -3.08
C ALA A 27 -5.06 -6.71 -3.48
N ALA A 28 -4.22 -7.75 -3.30
CA ALA A 28 -4.62 -9.12 -3.53
C ALA A 28 -5.80 -9.55 -2.64
N PHE A 29 -5.77 -9.25 -1.34
CA PHE A 29 -6.84 -9.62 -0.42
C PHE A 29 -8.18 -8.97 -0.80
N ILE A 30 -8.15 -7.69 -1.17
CA ILE A 30 -9.34 -6.93 -1.59
C ILE A 30 -9.90 -7.52 -2.90
N ALA A 31 -9.05 -7.85 -3.86
CA ALA A 31 -9.44 -8.49 -5.11
C ALA A 31 -10.09 -9.87 -4.88
N HIS A 32 -9.45 -10.72 -4.06
CA HIS A 32 -9.99 -12.03 -3.67
C HIS A 32 -11.29 -11.94 -2.88
N SER A 33 -11.53 -10.80 -2.21
CA SER A 33 -12.81 -10.50 -1.56
C SER A 33 -13.91 -10.08 -2.54
N GLY A 34 -13.61 -10.05 -3.83
CA GLY A 34 -14.59 -9.82 -4.89
C GLY A 34 -14.70 -8.37 -5.34
N LEU A 35 -13.78 -7.49 -4.96
CA LEU A 35 -13.79 -6.08 -5.34
C LEU A 35 -12.83 -5.82 -6.50
N LYS A 36 -13.25 -5.01 -7.48
CA LYS A 36 -12.36 -4.59 -8.58
C LYS A 36 -11.27 -3.68 -7.99
N THR A 37 -10.03 -4.13 -8.07
CA THR A 37 -8.90 -3.49 -7.40
C THR A 37 -7.82 -3.14 -8.42
N LEU A 38 -7.29 -1.92 -8.33
CA LEU A 38 -6.10 -1.50 -9.06
C LEU A 38 -4.94 -1.32 -8.09
N LEU A 39 -3.79 -1.93 -8.39
CA LEU A 39 -2.52 -1.61 -7.75
C LEU A 39 -1.70 -0.68 -8.65
N LEU A 40 -1.48 0.54 -8.18
CA LEU A 40 -0.64 1.55 -8.81
C LEU A 40 0.75 1.51 -8.18
N ASP A 41 1.77 1.14 -8.96
CA ASP A 41 3.17 1.17 -8.51
C ASP A 41 3.75 2.56 -8.72
N PHE A 42 3.80 3.32 -7.63
CA PHE A 42 4.30 4.68 -7.56
C PHE A 42 5.68 4.74 -6.89
N ASP A 43 6.35 3.60 -6.70
CA ASP A 43 7.77 3.57 -6.37
C ASP A 43 8.58 3.75 -7.67
N LEU A 44 8.70 5.00 -8.10
CA LEU A 44 9.43 5.35 -9.34
C LEU A 44 10.95 5.10 -9.25
N GLU A 45 11.46 4.72 -8.08
CA GLU A 45 12.88 4.41 -7.86
C GLU A 45 13.13 2.90 -7.97
N GLN A 46 12.24 2.08 -7.38
CA GLN A 46 12.32 0.62 -7.39
C GLN A 46 10.94 -0.01 -7.59
N PRO A 47 10.38 0.05 -8.81
CA PRO A 47 9.01 -0.39 -9.09
C PRO A 47 8.93 -1.91 -9.06
N THR A 48 8.59 -2.45 -7.91
CA THR A 48 8.57 -3.90 -7.64
C THR A 48 7.20 -4.41 -7.25
N ALA A 49 6.19 -3.55 -7.06
CA ALA A 49 4.88 -3.98 -6.59
C ALA A 49 4.12 -4.73 -7.69
N CYS A 50 4.12 -4.22 -8.92
CA CYS A 50 3.42 -4.86 -10.04
C CYS A 50 4.01 -6.21 -10.43
N SER A 51 5.33 -6.40 -10.28
CA SER A 51 6.00 -7.65 -10.67
C SER A 51 5.67 -8.84 -9.76
N TYR A 52 4.98 -8.62 -8.63
CA TYR A 52 4.44 -9.71 -7.81
C TYR A 52 3.33 -10.48 -8.50
N PHE A 53 2.65 -9.91 -9.49
CA PHE A 53 1.52 -10.58 -10.14
C PHE A 53 1.88 -10.92 -11.58
N PRO A 54 1.77 -12.19 -11.99
CA PRO A 54 1.90 -12.56 -13.39
C PRO A 54 0.85 -11.82 -14.23
N LEU A 55 1.28 -11.29 -15.38
CA LEU A 55 0.39 -10.56 -16.29
C LEU A 55 -0.24 -11.52 -17.30
N GLN A 56 -1.55 -11.37 -17.51
CA GLN A 56 -2.26 -11.96 -18.64
C GLN A 56 -2.13 -11.08 -19.88
N LYS A 57 -2.14 -9.76 -19.69
CA LYS A 57 -1.97 -8.74 -20.73
C LYS A 57 -1.17 -7.59 -20.16
N GLU A 58 -0.06 -7.26 -20.83
CA GLU A 58 0.77 -6.12 -20.48
C GLU A 58 0.34 -4.89 -21.29
N ALA A 59 0.21 -3.76 -20.60
CA ALA A 59 -0.14 -2.49 -21.20
C ALA A 59 1.14 -1.77 -21.70
N PRO A 60 1.09 -1.08 -22.85
CA PRO A 60 2.25 -0.38 -23.40
C PRO A 60 2.68 0.86 -22.60
N TYR A 61 1.80 1.42 -21.75
CA TYR A 61 2.03 2.64 -20.98
C TYR A 61 1.88 2.41 -19.48
N GLY A 62 2.34 3.40 -18.70
CA GLY A 62 2.32 3.35 -17.25
C GLY A 62 2.14 4.71 -16.60
N VAL A 63 2.73 4.87 -15.42
CA VAL A 63 2.60 6.08 -14.60
C VAL A 63 3.04 7.35 -15.34
N TYR A 64 4.05 7.28 -16.22
CA TYR A 64 4.52 8.44 -16.95
C TYR A 64 3.45 9.01 -17.87
N GLU A 65 2.88 8.18 -18.75
CA GLU A 65 1.86 8.64 -19.70
C GLU A 65 0.59 9.05 -18.97
N PHE A 66 0.25 8.36 -17.88
CA PHE A 66 -0.90 8.70 -17.05
C PHE A 66 -0.80 10.09 -16.41
N LEU A 67 0.38 10.46 -15.90
CA LEU A 67 0.59 11.72 -15.19
C LEU A 67 1.01 12.88 -16.09
N ILE A 68 1.92 12.61 -17.02
CA ILE A 68 2.65 13.63 -17.79
C ILE A 68 2.00 13.84 -19.16
N MET A 69 1.65 12.75 -19.85
CA MET A 69 0.99 12.83 -21.16
C MET A 69 -0.53 12.95 -21.06
N HIS A 70 -1.09 12.82 -19.85
CA HIS A 70 -2.53 12.81 -19.60
C HIS A 70 -3.27 11.77 -20.47
N GLU A 71 -2.65 10.61 -20.71
CA GLU A 71 -3.33 9.52 -21.41
C GLU A 71 -4.57 9.08 -20.63
N THR A 72 -5.66 8.83 -21.37
CA THR A 72 -6.97 8.48 -20.83
C THR A 72 -7.48 7.14 -21.34
N ASP A 73 -6.79 6.54 -22.32
CA ASP A 73 -7.07 5.20 -22.78
C ASP A 73 -6.59 4.15 -21.77
N LEU A 74 -7.53 3.62 -20.99
CA LEU A 74 -7.24 2.64 -19.95
C LEU A 74 -6.68 1.33 -20.52
N ASP A 75 -7.02 0.95 -21.75
CA ASP A 75 -6.50 -0.27 -22.38
C ASP A 75 -4.99 -0.18 -22.65
N LYS A 76 -4.45 1.04 -22.71
CA LYS A 76 -3.02 1.28 -22.86
C LYS A 76 -2.28 1.46 -21.53
N LEU A 77 -3.00 1.80 -20.46
CA LEU A 77 -2.43 2.14 -19.15
C LEU A 77 -2.48 1.00 -18.14
N ILE A 78 -3.45 0.10 -18.29
CA ILE A 78 -3.77 -0.92 -17.28
C ILE A 78 -3.37 -2.29 -17.79
N SER A 79 -2.48 -2.95 -17.04
CA SER A 79 -2.12 -4.34 -17.28
C SER A 79 -3.05 -5.27 -16.50
N GLU A 80 -3.55 -6.30 -17.17
CA GLU A 80 -4.43 -7.31 -16.58
C GLU A 80 -3.57 -8.40 -15.94
N THR A 81 -3.80 -8.70 -14.66
CA THR A 81 -3.09 -9.78 -13.98
C THR A 81 -3.82 -11.12 -14.13
N THR A 82 -3.13 -12.22 -13.85
CA THR A 82 -3.77 -13.54 -13.71
C THR A 82 -4.63 -13.65 -12.45
N THR A 83 -4.51 -12.70 -11.51
CA THR A 83 -5.33 -12.64 -10.31
C THR A 83 -6.65 -11.95 -10.63
N GLN A 84 -7.76 -12.70 -10.51
CA GLN A 84 -9.08 -12.18 -10.84
C GLN A 84 -9.40 -10.91 -10.05
N LYS A 85 -9.95 -9.89 -10.73
CA LYS A 85 -10.32 -8.57 -10.18
C LYS A 85 -9.15 -7.73 -9.67
N LEU A 86 -7.91 -8.11 -9.99
CA LEU A 86 -6.73 -7.31 -9.71
C LEU A 86 -6.07 -6.91 -11.02
N ASP A 87 -6.01 -5.61 -11.25
CA ASP A 87 -5.24 -5.02 -12.33
C ASP A 87 -4.07 -4.22 -11.76
N VAL A 88 -3.09 -3.91 -12.60
CA VAL A 88 -1.91 -3.14 -12.21
C VAL A 88 -1.58 -2.02 -13.19
N MET A 89 -1.05 -0.93 -12.67
CA MET A 89 -0.40 0.12 -13.47
C MET A 89 1.04 0.26 -13.00
N SER A 90 1.97 -0.11 -13.87
CA SER A 90 3.41 -0.11 -13.60
C SER A 90 4.01 1.29 -13.72
N SER A 91 5.04 1.56 -12.93
CA SER A 91 5.94 2.68 -13.19
C SER A 91 6.92 2.31 -14.30
N ASN A 92 7.04 3.17 -15.31
CA ASN A 92 7.80 2.95 -16.54
C ASN A 92 8.81 4.06 -16.88
N SER A 93 8.94 5.10 -16.04
CA SER A 93 9.90 6.19 -16.22
C SER A 93 10.78 6.35 -14.98
N VAL A 94 11.91 7.02 -15.15
CA VAL A 94 12.83 7.34 -14.06
C VAL A 94 12.24 8.46 -13.21
N ARG A 95 12.19 8.26 -11.89
CA ARG A 95 11.72 9.22 -10.88
C ARG A 95 12.09 10.69 -11.14
N GLN A 96 13.33 10.95 -11.54
CA GLN A 96 13.84 12.32 -11.77
C GLN A 96 13.06 13.07 -12.86
N GLU A 97 12.65 12.38 -13.92
CA GLU A 97 11.92 12.98 -15.04
C GLU A 97 10.53 13.43 -14.56
N ILE A 98 9.78 12.53 -13.93
CA ILE A 98 8.46 12.82 -13.37
C ILE A 98 8.55 13.97 -12.36
N VAL A 99 9.50 13.92 -11.42
CA VAL A 99 9.69 14.98 -10.42
C VAL A 99 9.98 16.34 -11.07
N SER A 100 10.79 16.37 -12.13
CA SER A 100 11.08 17.60 -12.88
C SER A 100 9.80 18.20 -13.48
N HIS A 101 8.99 17.37 -14.15
CA HIS A 101 7.71 17.80 -14.71
C HIS A 101 6.72 18.28 -13.64
N LEU A 102 6.63 17.57 -12.51
CA LEU A 102 5.73 17.95 -11.42
C LEU A 102 6.12 19.31 -10.81
N ASN A 103 7.42 19.57 -10.62
CA ASN A 103 7.90 20.84 -10.08
C ASN A 103 7.72 22.02 -11.06
N ALA A 104 7.78 21.76 -12.36
CA ALA A 104 7.56 22.76 -13.39
C ALA A 104 6.06 23.10 -13.60
N SER A 105 5.15 22.35 -12.97
CA SER A 105 3.72 22.41 -13.23
C SER A 105 2.93 22.91 -12.03
N ALA A 106 2.02 23.88 -12.26
CA ALA A 106 1.24 24.51 -11.20
C ALA A 106 0.32 23.54 -10.44
N ASP A 107 -0.19 22.51 -11.12
CA ASP A 107 -1.03 21.47 -10.54
C ASP A 107 -0.25 20.21 -10.16
N GLY A 108 1.10 20.25 -10.19
CA GLY A 108 1.98 19.11 -9.89
C GLY A 108 1.57 18.33 -8.64
N ILE A 109 1.32 19.04 -7.54
CA ILE A 109 0.98 18.43 -6.25
C ILE A 109 -0.43 17.81 -6.19
N ILE A 110 -1.33 18.17 -7.11
CA ILE A 110 -2.70 17.63 -7.20
C ILE A 110 -2.94 16.81 -8.48
N ARG A 111 -1.90 16.60 -9.30
CA ARG A 111 -1.98 15.98 -10.62
C ARG A 111 -2.61 14.59 -10.55
N LEU A 112 -2.12 13.73 -9.66
CA LEU A 112 -2.67 12.39 -9.47
C LEU A 112 -4.14 12.43 -9.04
N LYS A 113 -4.54 13.34 -8.14
CA LYS A 113 -5.94 13.49 -7.72
C LYS A 113 -6.87 13.77 -8.90
N SER A 114 -6.39 14.54 -9.88
CA SER A 114 -7.13 14.80 -11.13
C SER A 114 -7.16 13.58 -12.04
N CYS A 115 -6.02 12.91 -12.26
CA CYS A 115 -5.95 11.72 -13.12
C CYS A 115 -6.77 10.54 -12.56
N LEU A 116 -6.78 10.33 -11.24
CA LEU A 116 -7.56 9.27 -10.59
C LEU A 116 -9.08 9.40 -10.80
N LYS A 117 -9.60 10.55 -11.22
CA LYS A 117 -11.04 10.70 -11.55
C LYS A 117 -11.48 9.73 -12.63
N LEU A 118 -10.61 9.43 -13.60
CA LEU A 118 -10.84 8.46 -14.66
C LEU A 118 -10.95 7.03 -14.10
N LEU A 119 -10.11 6.69 -13.12
CA LEU A 119 -10.04 5.35 -12.54
C LEU A 119 -11.11 5.10 -11.47
N LYS A 120 -11.57 6.15 -10.78
CA LYS A 120 -12.57 6.07 -9.71
C LYS A 120 -13.92 5.52 -10.17
N SER A 121 -14.26 5.58 -11.46
CA SER A 121 -15.49 4.97 -12.01
C SER A 121 -15.36 3.48 -12.31
N GLU A 122 -14.14 2.98 -12.53
CA GLU A 122 -13.90 1.61 -12.99
C GLU A 122 -13.62 0.62 -11.85
N TYR A 123 -12.98 1.12 -10.79
CA TYR A 123 -12.54 0.33 -9.65
C TYR A 123 -13.39 0.56 -8.40
N ASP A 124 -13.39 -0.42 -7.51
CA ASP A 124 -13.95 -0.30 -6.16
C ASP A 124 -12.88 0.25 -5.20
N VAL A 125 -11.61 -0.15 -5.41
CA VAL A 125 -10.46 0.28 -4.60
C VAL A 125 -9.24 0.49 -5.49
N ILE A 126 -8.47 1.53 -5.19
CA ILE A 126 -7.15 1.80 -5.79
C ILE A 126 -6.12 1.79 -4.66
N VAL A 127 -5.12 0.92 -4.75
CA VAL A 127 -4.00 0.84 -3.80
C VAL A 127 -2.77 1.44 -4.47
N ILE A 128 -2.11 2.39 -3.81
CA ILE A 128 -0.92 3.08 -4.31
C ILE A 128 0.27 2.66 -3.45
N ASP A 129 1.26 2.00 -4.06
CA ASP A 129 2.56 1.77 -3.44
C ASP A 129 3.49 2.95 -3.73
N THR A 130 4.20 3.47 -2.73
CA THR A 130 5.02 4.69 -2.90
C THR A 130 6.49 4.42 -2.63
N VAL A 131 7.36 5.33 -3.09
CA VAL A 131 8.78 5.32 -2.76
C VAL A 131 9.03 5.66 -1.28
N GLY A 132 10.07 5.06 -0.67
CA GLY A 132 10.46 5.27 0.74
C GLY A 132 11.21 6.58 1.01
N THR A 133 10.59 7.72 0.69
CA THR A 133 11.19 9.06 0.81
C THR A 133 10.10 10.13 0.93
N ILE A 134 10.50 11.39 1.08
CA ILE A 134 9.57 12.54 0.98
C ILE A 134 9.94 13.30 -0.28
N ASP A 135 9.03 13.31 -1.25
CA ASP A 135 9.19 14.08 -2.47
C ASP A 135 7.81 14.48 -3.05
N PRO A 136 7.76 15.24 -4.16
CA PRO A 136 6.50 15.65 -4.78
C PRO A 136 5.58 14.48 -5.16
N THR A 137 6.13 13.30 -5.47
CA THR A 137 5.34 12.12 -5.88
C THR A 137 4.59 11.52 -4.69
N VAL A 138 5.26 11.39 -3.54
CA VAL A 138 4.64 10.91 -2.30
C VAL A 138 3.62 11.92 -1.76
N ASN A 139 3.94 13.21 -1.78
CA ASN A 139 3.02 14.28 -1.38
C ASN A 139 1.72 14.24 -2.19
N MET A 140 1.85 14.11 -3.51
CA MET A 140 0.73 14.02 -4.43
C MET A 140 -0.09 12.73 -4.22
N ALA A 141 0.55 11.59 -3.97
CA ALA A 141 -0.13 10.34 -3.64
C ALA A 141 -0.98 10.47 -2.36
N VAL A 142 -0.43 11.08 -1.31
CA VAL A 142 -1.14 11.33 -0.06
C VAL A 142 -2.35 12.25 -0.27
N LEU A 143 -2.19 13.37 -0.99
CA LEU A 143 -3.31 14.31 -1.27
C LEU A 143 -4.41 13.72 -2.16
N ALA A 144 -4.07 12.75 -3.00
CA ALA A 144 -5.00 12.04 -3.86
C ALA A 144 -5.78 10.93 -3.13
N SER A 145 -5.36 10.56 -1.92
CA SER A 145 -5.87 9.41 -1.18
C SER A 145 -7.04 9.76 -0.26
N ASP A 146 -7.90 8.77 -0.03
CA ASP A 146 -8.93 8.81 1.00
C ASP A 146 -8.37 8.25 2.33
N VAL A 147 -7.45 7.29 2.24
CA VAL A 147 -6.79 6.64 3.39
C VAL A 147 -5.29 6.50 3.14
N VAL A 148 -4.49 6.72 4.18
CA VAL A 148 -3.06 6.38 4.20
C VAL A 148 -2.80 5.31 5.26
N LEU A 149 -2.10 4.25 4.87
CA LEU A 149 -1.59 3.23 5.78
C LEU A 149 -0.06 3.31 5.84
N SER A 150 0.48 3.53 7.04
CA SER A 150 1.91 3.58 7.28
C SER A 150 2.38 2.37 8.09
N PRO A 151 3.12 1.41 7.49
CA PRO A 151 3.73 0.33 8.25
C PRO A 151 4.92 0.86 9.07
N LEU A 152 4.92 0.62 10.38
CA LEU A 152 5.95 1.10 11.29
C LEU A 152 6.91 -0.02 11.68
N ASP A 153 8.22 0.23 11.50
CA ASP A 153 9.27 -0.65 12.00
C ASP A 153 9.41 -0.53 13.53
N PRO A 154 9.37 -1.64 14.31
CA PRO A 154 9.45 -1.65 15.78
C PRO A 154 10.89 -1.45 16.26
N SER A 155 11.57 -0.43 15.72
CA SER A 155 12.90 0.00 16.09
C SER A 155 12.86 1.48 16.50
N MET A 156 13.72 1.91 17.43
CA MET A 156 13.82 3.34 17.78
C MET A 156 14.11 4.24 16.57
N PRO A 157 14.99 3.86 15.61
CA PRO A 157 15.13 4.59 14.36
C PRO A 157 13.83 4.65 13.54
N GLY A 158 13.07 3.56 13.45
CA GLY A 158 11.78 3.52 12.76
C GLY A 158 10.76 4.45 13.40
N VAL A 159 10.61 4.41 14.73
CA VAL A 159 9.74 5.31 15.49
C VAL A 159 10.12 6.78 15.29
N ARG A 160 11.40 7.13 15.39
CA ARG A 160 11.85 8.52 15.18
C ARG A 160 11.58 8.98 13.76
N GLU A 161 11.80 8.13 12.77
CA GLU A 161 11.58 8.47 11.37
C GLU A 161 10.10 8.63 11.06
N TYR A 162 9.22 7.81 11.63
CA TYR A 162 7.79 8.01 11.50
C TYR A 162 7.33 9.33 12.14
N LEU A 163 7.75 9.64 13.37
CA LEU A 163 7.36 10.87 14.05
C LEU A 163 7.88 12.14 13.34
N ARG A 164 9.14 12.11 12.88
CA ARG A 164 9.77 13.28 12.25
C ARG A 164 9.47 13.34 10.76
N GLY A 165 9.77 12.28 10.02
CA GLY A 165 9.60 12.22 8.57
C GLY A 165 8.12 12.13 8.20
N THR A 166 7.42 11.07 8.64
CA THR A 166 6.04 10.83 8.20
C THR A 166 5.06 11.85 8.78
N ILE A 167 5.01 12.02 10.11
CA ILE A 167 4.07 12.99 10.71
C ILE A 167 4.52 14.42 10.47
N SER A 168 5.75 14.76 10.88
CA SER A 168 6.15 16.18 10.98
C SER A 168 6.58 16.80 9.65
N ASN A 169 7.11 16.03 8.70
CA ASN A 169 7.55 16.57 7.42
C ASN A 169 6.51 16.30 6.33
N LEU A 170 6.11 15.04 6.11
CA LEU A 170 5.15 14.69 5.07
C LEU A 170 3.77 15.28 5.38
N PHE A 171 3.06 14.78 6.40
CA PHE A 171 1.67 15.22 6.62
C PHE A 171 1.53 16.70 6.99
N ARG A 172 2.43 17.26 7.80
CA ARG A 172 2.35 18.70 8.12
C ARG A 172 2.59 19.61 6.92
N SER A 173 3.44 19.22 5.97
CA SER A 173 3.64 20.00 4.73
C SER A 173 2.38 20.07 3.87
N LEU A 174 1.43 19.16 4.09
CA LEU A 174 0.18 19.09 3.34
C LEU A 174 -0.97 19.87 3.99
N ILE A 175 -0.82 20.34 5.23
CA ILE A 175 -1.86 21.11 5.94
C ILE A 175 -2.31 22.36 5.18
N PRO A 176 -1.41 23.18 4.59
CA PRO A 176 -1.84 24.39 3.86
C PRO A 176 -2.81 24.13 2.70
N PHE A 177 -2.87 22.90 2.17
CA PHE A 177 -3.81 22.55 1.11
C PHE A 177 -5.27 22.49 1.60
N THR A 178 -5.49 22.35 2.91
CA THR A 178 -6.83 22.40 3.51
C THR A 178 -7.49 23.77 3.36
N ASP A 179 -6.70 24.85 3.32
CA ASP A 179 -7.19 26.22 3.07
C ASP A 179 -7.78 26.37 1.66
N TYR A 180 -7.42 25.46 0.74
CA TYR A 180 -7.94 25.38 -0.62
C TYR A 180 -9.07 24.35 -0.77
N GLY A 181 -9.62 23.86 0.34
CA GLY A 181 -10.71 22.88 0.35
C GLY A 181 -10.28 21.45 0.05
N ILE A 182 -8.98 21.14 0.13
CA ILE A 182 -8.48 19.77 -0.03
C ILE A 182 -8.53 19.05 1.31
N GLU A 183 -9.39 18.04 1.39
CA GLU A 183 -9.43 17.14 2.54
C GLU A 183 -8.17 16.27 2.61
N LEU A 184 -7.61 16.15 3.82
CA LEU A 184 -6.50 15.24 4.11
C LEU A 184 -7.02 13.83 4.40
N PRO A 185 -6.27 12.78 4.05
CA PRO A 185 -6.70 11.39 4.25
C PRO A 185 -6.74 11.00 5.73
N LEU A 186 -7.52 9.96 6.03
CA LEU A 186 -7.41 9.25 7.30
C LEU A 186 -6.06 8.54 7.39
N VAL A 187 -5.35 8.69 8.50
CA VAL A 187 -4.02 8.08 8.67
C VAL A 187 -4.08 6.91 9.65
N TYR A 188 -3.71 5.74 9.17
CA TYR A 188 -3.55 4.53 9.98
C TYR A 188 -2.08 4.13 10.05
N THR A 189 -1.65 3.68 11.22
CA THR A 189 -0.31 3.11 11.41
C THR A 189 -0.38 1.85 12.24
N PHE A 190 0.56 0.93 12.03
CA PHE A 190 0.65 -0.33 12.77
C PHE A 190 2.10 -0.79 12.82
N PHE A 191 2.46 -1.58 13.83
CA PHE A 191 3.80 -2.16 13.87
C PHE A 191 3.89 -3.38 12.94
N ASN A 192 4.86 -3.38 12.04
CA ASN A 192 5.15 -4.48 11.14
C ASN A 192 6.50 -5.14 11.45
N ARG A 193 6.67 -6.42 11.11
CA ARG A 193 7.87 -7.22 11.41
C ARG A 193 8.16 -7.31 12.92
N VAL A 194 7.13 -7.34 13.75
CA VAL A 194 7.29 -7.46 15.20
C VAL A 194 7.88 -8.81 15.58
N GLU A 195 8.89 -8.77 16.45
CA GLU A 195 9.47 -9.92 17.13
C GLU A 195 9.01 -9.93 18.59
N GLU A 196 8.76 -11.10 19.17
CA GLU A 196 8.24 -11.22 20.53
C GLU A 196 9.35 -11.13 21.58
N ASN A 197 9.93 -9.92 21.72
CA ASN A 197 10.97 -9.62 22.70
C ASN A 197 10.66 -8.36 23.53
N ASN A 198 11.37 -8.19 24.64
CA ASN A 198 11.16 -7.07 25.56
C ASN A 198 11.48 -5.71 24.92
N ASP A 199 12.45 -5.67 23.99
CA ASP A 199 12.83 -4.44 23.30
C ASP A 199 11.70 -3.92 22.41
N CYS A 200 11.06 -4.79 21.61
CA CYS A 200 9.90 -4.43 20.80
C CYS A 200 8.75 -3.93 21.67
N ARG A 201 8.45 -4.61 22.79
CA ARG A 201 7.40 -4.15 23.72
C ARG A 201 7.67 -2.74 24.24
N ARG A 202 8.90 -2.49 24.71
CA ARG A 202 9.32 -1.17 25.21
C ARG A 202 9.23 -0.09 24.13
N ILE A 203 9.67 -0.38 22.90
CA ILE A 203 9.61 0.57 21.78
C ILE A 203 8.16 0.94 21.45
N LYS A 204 7.25 -0.03 21.45
CA LYS A 204 5.82 0.21 21.24
C LYS A 204 5.20 1.08 22.32
N GLU A 205 5.53 0.82 23.59
CA GLU A 205 5.06 1.63 24.72
C GLU A 205 5.54 3.07 24.59
N LEU A 206 6.82 3.29 24.28
CA LEU A 206 7.39 4.62 24.06
C LEU A 206 6.72 5.34 22.88
N PHE A 207 6.50 4.64 21.77
CA PHE A 207 5.79 5.19 20.62
C PHE A 207 4.38 5.65 20.99
N ASN A 208 3.62 4.80 21.68
CA ASN A 208 2.25 5.13 22.10
C ASN A 208 2.21 6.33 23.06
N GLN A 209 3.20 6.46 23.95
CA GLN A 209 3.33 7.65 24.80
C GLN A 209 3.61 8.90 23.96
N GLN A 210 4.51 8.81 22.98
CA GLN A 210 4.86 9.93 22.09
C GLN A 210 3.69 10.37 21.21
N ILE A 211 2.91 9.43 20.67
CA ILE A 211 1.69 9.74 19.88
C ILE A 211 0.67 10.46 20.76
N LYS A 212 0.45 9.99 21.99
CA LYS A 212 -0.48 10.64 22.94
C LYS A 212 -0.03 12.04 23.36
N SER A 213 1.27 12.32 23.33
CA SER A 213 1.81 13.64 23.67
C SER A 213 1.98 14.57 22.46
N LEU A 214 1.54 14.17 21.27
CA LEU A 214 1.55 15.06 20.11
C LEU A 214 0.56 16.22 20.32
N PRO A 215 0.89 17.44 19.84
CA PRO A 215 -0.08 18.51 19.81
C PRO A 215 -1.25 18.14 18.87
N PRO A 216 -2.43 18.75 19.05
CA PRO A 216 -3.55 18.55 18.14
C PRO A 216 -3.12 18.75 16.68
N LEU A 217 -3.39 17.74 15.85
CA LEU A 217 -3.14 17.77 14.42
C LEU A 217 -4.48 17.98 13.69
N PRO A 218 -4.49 18.67 12.54
CA PRO A 218 -5.70 18.85 11.74
C PRO A 218 -6.13 17.56 11.00
N PHE A 219 -5.45 16.44 11.24
CA PHE A 219 -5.78 15.12 10.73
C PHE A 219 -5.66 14.09 11.86
N GLN A 220 -6.46 13.03 11.78
CA GLN A 220 -6.48 11.97 12.78
C GLN A 220 -5.45 10.89 12.44
N ILE A 221 -4.62 10.52 13.42
CA ILE A 221 -3.74 9.35 13.35
C ILE A 221 -4.33 8.25 14.22
N THR A 222 -4.63 7.11 13.61
CA THR A 222 -5.10 5.91 14.30
C THR A 222 -3.99 4.87 14.35
N VAL A 223 -3.51 4.56 15.56
CA VAL A 223 -2.60 3.43 15.78
C VAL A 223 -3.45 2.17 15.92
N LEU A 224 -3.27 1.23 15.00
CA LEU A 224 -3.95 -0.04 15.02
C LEU A 224 -3.36 -0.96 16.10
N ASP A 225 -4.24 -1.67 16.81
CA ASP A 225 -3.86 -2.51 17.95
C ASP A 225 -3.11 -3.79 17.54
N LYS A 226 -3.37 -4.28 16.33
CA LYS A 226 -2.77 -5.52 15.83
C LYS A 226 -1.40 -5.28 15.22
N ASP A 227 -0.41 -5.94 15.79
CA ASP A 227 0.93 -6.04 15.20
C ASP A 227 0.97 -7.12 14.10
N ILE A 228 1.76 -6.87 13.05
CA ILE A 228 2.13 -7.89 12.08
C ILE A 228 3.49 -8.46 12.45
N LYS A 229 3.52 -9.76 12.73
CA LYS A 229 4.75 -10.49 13.08
C LYS A 229 5.67 -10.64 11.86
N LYS A 230 6.97 -10.68 12.12
CA LYS A 230 7.96 -11.04 11.10
C LYS A 230 7.76 -12.50 10.66
N LYS A 231 7.44 -12.69 9.38
CA LYS A 231 7.19 -14.03 8.79
C LYS A 231 8.03 -14.21 7.53
N ASN A 232 8.69 -15.36 7.39
CA ASN A 232 9.43 -15.70 6.16
C ASN A 232 8.49 -15.90 4.95
N SER A 233 7.23 -16.24 5.21
CA SER A 233 6.21 -16.46 4.17
C SER A 233 6.05 -15.28 3.21
N TYR A 234 6.20 -14.03 3.67
CA TYR A 234 6.16 -12.86 2.78
C TYR A 234 7.31 -12.86 1.76
N LYS A 235 8.51 -13.29 2.16
CA LYS A 235 9.66 -13.40 1.25
C LYS A 235 9.47 -14.54 0.25
N VAL A 236 8.97 -15.69 0.75
CA VAL A 236 8.65 -16.85 -0.09
C VAL A 236 7.61 -16.46 -1.15
N ALA A 237 6.52 -15.80 -0.73
CA ALA A 237 5.45 -15.36 -1.62
C ALA A 237 5.95 -14.38 -2.69
N ALA A 238 6.81 -13.44 -2.29
CA ALA A 238 7.45 -12.50 -3.21
C ALA A 238 8.28 -13.20 -4.30
N SER A 239 9.08 -14.21 -3.92
CA SER A 239 9.88 -14.99 -4.87
C SER A 239 9.04 -15.85 -5.83
N LEU A 240 7.78 -16.10 -5.49
CA LEU A 240 6.86 -16.94 -6.25
C LEU A 240 5.85 -16.13 -7.07
N GLY A 241 5.79 -14.82 -6.89
CA GLY A 241 4.77 -13.99 -7.53
C GLY A 241 3.35 -14.34 -7.07
N ILE A 242 3.17 -14.61 -5.78
CA ILE A 242 1.86 -14.92 -5.17
C ILE A 242 1.61 -14.05 -3.93
N ALA A 243 0.35 -13.95 -3.51
CA ALA A 243 0.03 -13.32 -2.25
C ALA A 243 0.43 -14.23 -1.07
N ALA A 244 0.90 -13.64 0.03
CA ALA A 244 1.47 -14.39 1.15
C ALA A 244 0.43 -15.17 1.98
N PHE A 245 -0.86 -14.94 1.74
CA PHE A 245 -1.96 -15.72 2.30
C PHE A 245 -2.37 -16.92 1.43
N GLN A 246 -1.62 -17.24 0.38
CA GLN A 246 -1.80 -18.47 -0.41
C GLN A 246 -0.90 -19.58 0.15
N HIS A 247 -1.41 -20.81 0.12
CA HIS A 247 -0.61 -21.97 0.52
C HIS A 247 0.36 -22.33 -0.59
N TYR A 248 1.60 -22.68 -0.25
CA TYR A 248 2.57 -23.13 -1.23
C TYR A 248 3.48 -24.19 -0.62
N THR A 249 3.79 -25.22 -1.41
CA THR A 249 4.82 -26.21 -1.07
C THR A 249 5.59 -26.53 -2.34
N GLU A 250 6.91 -26.33 -2.31
CA GLU A 250 7.77 -26.64 -3.45
C GLU A 250 7.70 -28.13 -3.82
N PRO A 251 7.54 -28.49 -5.12
CA PRO A 251 7.29 -29.87 -5.55
C PRO A 251 8.44 -30.88 -5.34
N THR A 252 9.57 -30.54 -4.70
CA THR A 252 10.78 -31.40 -4.69
C THR A 252 11.32 -31.75 -3.30
N ASN A 253 11.63 -33.03 -3.11
CA ASN A 253 12.29 -33.59 -1.91
C ASN A 253 13.81 -33.41 -1.86
N LYS A 254 14.42 -32.69 -2.82
CA LYS A 254 15.90 -32.60 -2.96
C LYS A 254 16.54 -31.40 -2.26
N VAL A 255 15.74 -30.50 -1.70
CA VAL A 255 16.24 -29.34 -0.94
C VAL A 255 16.02 -29.63 0.54
N ALA A 256 17.06 -29.46 1.37
CA ALA A 256 16.95 -29.65 2.83
C ALA A 256 15.92 -28.68 3.47
N HIS A 257 15.66 -27.55 2.81
CA HIS A 257 14.71 -26.51 3.21
C HIS A 257 13.89 -26.03 2.00
N PRO A 258 12.84 -26.77 1.57
CA PRO A 258 12.02 -26.36 0.44
C PRO A 258 11.25 -25.06 0.74
N TYR A 259 11.06 -24.22 -0.27
CA TYR A 259 10.20 -23.05 -0.16
C TYR A 259 8.78 -23.49 0.19
N LYS A 260 8.25 -22.99 1.31
CA LYS A 260 6.90 -23.34 1.76
C LYS A 260 6.20 -22.21 2.51
N ILE A 261 4.90 -22.14 2.32
CA ILE A 261 3.95 -21.40 3.14
C ILE A 261 2.89 -22.40 3.58
N THR A 262 2.91 -22.80 4.84
CA THR A 262 1.95 -23.79 5.36
C THR A 262 0.55 -23.19 5.43
N LYS A 263 -0.50 -24.03 5.43
CA LYS A 263 -1.89 -23.55 5.55
C LYS A 263 -2.10 -22.69 6.79
N ALA A 264 -1.46 -23.05 7.91
CA ALA A 264 -1.52 -22.26 9.15
C ALA A 264 -0.82 -20.90 9.02
N GLN A 265 0.32 -20.83 8.32
CA GLN A 265 1.01 -19.56 8.05
C GLN A 265 0.19 -18.66 7.14
N ALA A 266 -0.34 -19.23 6.04
CA ALA A 266 -1.21 -18.54 5.09
C ALA A 266 -2.47 -18.00 5.78
N GLN A 267 -3.16 -18.82 6.59
CA GLN A 267 -4.33 -18.39 7.36
C GLN A 267 -3.98 -17.26 8.33
N SER A 268 -2.89 -17.39 9.08
CA SER A 268 -2.47 -16.32 9.99
C SER A 268 -2.18 -15.01 9.27
N ILE A 269 -1.62 -15.05 8.06
CA ILE A 269 -1.41 -13.85 7.22
C ILE A 269 -2.74 -13.30 6.71
N LYS A 270 -3.66 -14.18 6.27
CA LYS A 270 -5.02 -13.82 5.88
C LYS A 270 -5.74 -13.06 7.00
N ASP A 271 -5.63 -13.53 8.25
CA ASP A 271 -6.20 -12.87 9.44
C ASP A 271 -5.56 -11.51 9.74
N ASP A 272 -4.26 -11.35 9.48
CA ASP A 272 -3.54 -10.08 9.65
C ASP A 272 -4.02 -9.05 8.62
N ILE A 273 -4.11 -9.44 7.35
CA ILE A 273 -4.55 -8.55 6.26
C ILE A 273 -6.04 -8.25 6.37
N TYR A 274 -6.88 -9.22 6.74
CA TYR A 274 -8.29 -9.00 7.05
C TYR A 274 -8.46 -7.91 8.11
N TYR A 275 -7.67 -7.97 9.18
CA TYR A 275 -7.72 -6.97 10.24
C TYR A 275 -7.36 -5.57 9.73
N LEU A 276 -6.35 -5.44 8.87
CA LEU A 276 -6.04 -4.16 8.24
C LEU A 276 -7.19 -3.68 7.35
N CYS A 277 -7.67 -4.54 6.44
CA CYS A 277 -8.69 -4.18 5.46
C CYS A 277 -10.01 -3.74 6.10
N GLN A 278 -10.47 -4.40 7.17
CA GLN A 278 -11.72 -4.00 7.84
C GLN A 278 -11.65 -2.59 8.47
N HIS A 279 -10.45 -2.11 8.84
CA HIS A 279 -10.28 -0.75 9.38
C HIS A 279 -10.13 0.28 8.27
N LEU A 280 -9.42 -0.06 7.20
CA LEU A 280 -9.21 0.83 6.06
C LEU A 280 -10.47 1.00 5.20
N LEU A 281 -11.30 -0.05 5.14
CA LEU A 281 -12.44 -0.17 4.24
C LEU A 281 -13.67 -0.74 4.98
N PRO A 282 -14.16 -0.07 6.04
CA PRO A 282 -15.25 -0.60 6.87
C PRO A 282 -16.55 -0.86 6.09
N GLY A 283 -16.80 -0.09 5.01
CA GLY A 283 -17.95 -0.27 4.13
C GLY A 283 -17.96 -1.59 3.35
N TYR A 284 -16.83 -2.30 3.28
CA TYR A 284 -16.68 -3.57 2.55
C TYR A 284 -16.52 -4.78 3.48
N LYS A 285 -16.80 -4.62 4.78
CA LYS A 285 -16.62 -5.68 5.78
C LYS A 285 -17.34 -6.99 5.42
N SER A 286 -18.56 -6.93 4.87
CA SER A 286 -19.32 -8.13 4.48
C SER A 286 -18.60 -8.97 3.42
N GLN A 287 -17.93 -8.33 2.47
CA GLN A 287 -17.15 -8.97 1.42
C GLN A 287 -15.90 -9.64 2.01
N PHE A 288 -15.22 -8.95 2.93
CA PHE A 288 -14.08 -9.49 3.65
C PHE A 288 -14.49 -10.69 4.52
N ASP A 289 -15.60 -10.59 5.26
CA ASP A 289 -16.14 -11.69 6.08
C ASP A 289 -16.49 -12.92 5.23
N ALA A 290 -17.03 -12.72 4.03
CA ALA A 290 -17.33 -13.80 3.09
C ALA A 290 -16.05 -14.48 2.60
N PHE A 291 -15.02 -13.70 2.26
CA PHE A 291 -13.72 -14.24 1.86
C PHE A 291 -13.02 -14.99 2.99
N MET A 292 -13.15 -14.54 4.23
CA MET A 292 -12.56 -15.26 5.38
C MET A 292 -13.12 -16.67 5.57
N LYS A 293 -14.34 -16.95 5.10
CA LYS A 293 -14.96 -18.29 5.16
C LYS A 293 -14.47 -19.23 4.06
N THR A 294 -13.78 -18.73 3.03
CA THR A 294 -13.24 -19.57 1.96
C THR A 294 -11.98 -20.28 2.45
N GLU A 295 -11.77 -21.50 1.96
CA GLU A 295 -10.52 -22.23 2.21
C GLU A 295 -9.31 -21.48 1.63
N ILE A 296 -8.13 -21.73 2.20
CA ILE A 296 -6.87 -21.21 1.69
C ILE A 296 -6.59 -21.89 0.34
N ALA A 297 -6.49 -21.07 -0.72
CA ALA A 297 -6.11 -21.52 -2.05
C ALA A 297 -4.71 -22.15 -2.05
N HIS A 298 -4.56 -23.20 -2.86
CA HIS A 298 -3.29 -23.84 -3.18
C HIS A 298 -2.51 -23.08 -4.24
#